data_AF-A0A6H2A1V3-F1
#
_entry.id   AF-A0A6H2A1V3-F1
#
_cell.length_a   1.000
_cell.length_b   1.000
_cell.length_c   1.000
_cell.angle_alpha   90.00
_cell.angle_beta   90.00
_cell.angle_gamma   90.00
#
_symmetry.space_group_name_H-M   'P 1'
#
loop_
_entity.id
_entity.type
_entity.pdbx_description
1 polymer ?
#
loop_
_entity_poly.entity_id
_entity_poly.type
_entity_poly.pdbx_seq_one_letter_code
_entity_poly.pdbx_strand_id
1 'polypeptide(L)'
;MTSEERGVWVDIIALAGEIGQDGKICDNDGRPLPRDFIANQLNIKQILLDRVIAKCGHEGRISGTDPGETLQLANWSRYQSEYDRQKKYRQDKPESPAPRSAPAPKPEPEDRFFHAPAFDTLSRWEQLIAKKEYPQDYGARTPEEDQEYLTLQAERKAQSAALLAKLKAEGKLPGIK
;
A
#
# COMPACT_ATOMS: atom_id res chain seq x y z
N MET A 1 11.68 0.25 6.22
CA MET A 1 10.63 -0.33 5.35
C MET A 1 11.26 -1.26 4.32
N THR A 2 10.66 -2.42 4.07
CA THR A 2 11.04 -3.32 2.97
C THR A 2 10.69 -2.71 1.61
N SER A 3 11.10 -3.34 0.50
CA SER A 3 10.75 -2.83 -0.84
C SER A 3 9.25 -2.83 -1.11
N GLU A 4 8.55 -3.88 -0.66
CA GLU A 4 7.09 -3.98 -0.77
C GLU A 4 6.38 -2.89 0.05
N GLU A 5 6.82 -2.69 1.30
CA GLU A 5 6.27 -1.65 2.17
C GLU A 5 6.46 -0.25 1.58
N ARG A 6 7.61 0.01 0.95
CA ARG A 6 7.84 1.28 0.23
C ARG A 6 6.91 1.45 -0.96
N GLY A 7 6.61 0.39 -1.70
CA GLY A 7 5.63 0.41 -2.78
C GLY A 7 4.25 0.84 -2.28
N VAL A 8 3.76 0.14 -1.25
CA VAL A 8 2.47 0.47 -0.60
C VAL A 8 2.45 1.91 -0.09
N TRP A 9 3.56 2.41 0.45
CA TRP A 9 3.64 3.81 0.88
C TRP A 9 3.48 4.81 -0.27
N VAL A 10 4.09 4.54 -1.42
CA VAL A 10 3.93 5.36 -2.62
C VAL A 10 2.47 5.31 -3.10
N ASP A 11 1.86 4.13 -3.07
CA ASP A 11 0.45 3.96 -3.47
C ASP A 11 -0.51 4.71 -2.53
N ILE A 12 -0.24 4.73 -1.21
CA ILE A 12 -0.99 5.54 -0.23
C ILE A 12 -0.88 7.04 -0.55
N ILE A 13 0.32 7.53 -0.89
CA ILE A 13 0.52 8.94 -1.29
C ILE A 13 -0.27 9.25 -2.56
N ALA A 14 -0.23 8.36 -3.55
CA ALA A 14 -0.96 8.51 -4.81
C ALA A 14 -2.48 8.56 -4.57
N LEU A 15 -3.01 7.63 -3.77
CA LEU A 15 -4.42 7.58 -3.40
C LEU A 15 -4.88 8.85 -2.68
N ALA A 16 -4.07 9.38 -1.76
CA ALA A 16 -4.36 10.64 -1.09
C ALA A 16 -4.42 11.83 -2.08
N GLY A 17 -3.65 11.76 -3.16
CA GLY A 17 -3.65 12.75 -4.24
C GLY A 17 -4.89 12.66 -5.12
N GLU A 18 -5.38 11.46 -5.37
CA GLU A 18 -6.60 11.23 -6.15
C GLU A 18 -7.87 11.70 -5.44
N ILE A 19 -7.94 11.54 -4.11
CA ILE A 19 -9.09 11.98 -3.30
C ILE A 19 -9.22 13.51 -3.27
N GLY A 20 -8.10 14.23 -3.35
CA GLY A 20 -8.10 15.70 -3.43
C GLY A 20 -8.37 16.44 -2.11
N GLN A 21 -8.32 15.74 -0.96
CA GLN A 21 -8.57 16.31 0.37
C GLN A 21 -7.27 16.55 1.15
N ASP A 22 -6.37 17.41 0.65
CA ASP A 22 -5.14 17.85 1.34
C ASP A 22 -4.35 16.74 2.07
N GLY A 23 -4.19 15.58 1.42
CA GLY A 23 -3.44 14.46 1.98
C GLY A 23 -4.22 13.63 3.01
N LYS A 24 -5.53 13.80 3.09
CA LYS A 24 -6.45 12.95 3.86
C LYS A 24 -7.02 11.87 2.96
N ILE A 25 -7.08 10.65 3.49
CA ILE A 25 -7.71 9.52 2.84
C ILE A 25 -9.09 9.34 3.47
N CYS A 26 -10.08 10.03 2.89
CA CYS A 26 -11.47 10.01 3.31
C CYS A 26 -12.41 9.97 2.10
N ASP A 27 -13.67 9.66 2.34
CA ASP A 27 -14.74 9.84 1.36
C ASP A 27 -15.01 11.34 1.11
N ASN A 28 -15.85 11.66 0.13
CA ASN A 28 -16.27 13.02 -0.21
C ASN A 28 -16.93 13.75 0.98
N ASP A 29 -17.58 13.00 1.87
CA ASP A 29 -18.18 13.53 3.10
C ASP A 29 -17.16 13.74 4.24
N GLY A 30 -15.87 13.51 3.99
CA GLY A 30 -14.80 13.60 4.99
C GLY A 30 -14.75 12.42 5.97
N ARG A 31 -15.53 11.37 5.72
CA ARG A 31 -15.56 10.16 6.55
C ARG A 31 -14.34 9.28 6.31
N PRO A 32 -13.75 8.66 7.34
CA PRO A 32 -12.62 7.77 7.18
C PRO A 32 -12.98 6.55 6.34
N LEU A 33 -12.10 6.18 5.40
CA LEU A 33 -12.29 4.98 4.61
C LEU A 33 -11.90 3.73 5.42
N PRO A 34 -12.71 2.64 5.38
CA PRO A 34 -12.34 1.38 6.01
C PRO A 34 -11.02 0.82 5.45
N ARG A 35 -10.18 0.22 6.28
CA ARG A 35 -8.89 -0.33 5.85
C ARG A 35 -9.03 -1.42 4.81
N ASP A 36 -10.06 -2.25 4.94
CA ASP A 36 -10.40 -3.32 4.01
C ASP A 36 -10.67 -2.74 2.60
N PHE A 37 -11.38 -1.59 2.55
CA PHE A 37 -11.64 -0.89 1.30
C PHE A 37 -10.35 -0.34 0.69
N ILE A 38 -9.49 0.31 1.48
CA ILE A 38 -8.19 0.81 1.01
C ILE A 38 -7.31 -0.33 0.50
N ALA A 39 -7.25 -1.45 1.24
CA ALA A 39 -6.48 -2.63 0.85
C ALA A 39 -6.98 -3.23 -0.48
N ASN A 40 -8.30 -3.32 -0.65
CA ASN A 40 -8.92 -3.79 -1.90
C ASN A 40 -8.65 -2.83 -3.07
N GLN A 41 -8.77 -1.52 -2.85
CA GLN A 41 -8.50 -0.50 -3.87
C GLN A 41 -7.06 -0.53 -4.37
N LEU A 42 -6.10 -0.76 -3.46
CA LEU A 42 -4.69 -0.89 -3.78
C LEU A 42 -4.30 -2.32 -4.22
N ASN A 43 -5.25 -3.27 -4.21
CA ASN A 43 -5.02 -4.69 -4.50
C ASN A 43 -3.88 -5.30 -3.67
N ILE A 44 -3.84 -5.00 -2.37
CA ILE A 44 -2.85 -5.51 -1.42
C ILE A 44 -3.49 -6.23 -0.25
N LYS A 45 -2.72 -7.10 0.42
CA LYS A 45 -3.17 -7.75 1.64
C LYS A 45 -3.33 -6.72 2.77
N GLN A 46 -4.44 -6.76 3.48
CA GLN A 46 -4.72 -5.88 4.62
C GLN A 46 -3.62 -5.90 5.69
N ILE A 47 -3.05 -7.07 5.98
CA ILE A 47 -1.93 -7.21 6.94
C ILE A 47 -0.71 -6.38 6.53
N LEU A 48 -0.42 -6.28 5.23
CA LEU A 48 0.69 -5.47 4.71
C LEU A 48 0.36 -3.98 4.85
N LEU A 49 -0.86 -3.56 4.52
CA LEU A 49 -1.34 -2.19 4.71
C LEU A 49 -1.22 -1.76 6.19
N ASP A 50 -1.71 -2.59 7.12
CA ASP A 50 -1.66 -2.31 8.56
C ASP A 50 -0.22 -2.16 9.07
N ARG A 51 0.70 -3.02 8.60
CA ARG A 51 2.14 -2.92 8.94
C ARG A 51 2.74 -1.61 8.45
N VAL A 52 2.41 -1.20 7.23
CA VAL A 52 2.89 0.06 6.64
C VAL A 52 2.34 1.25 7.41
N ILE A 53 1.03 1.28 7.70
CA ILE A 53 0.40 2.34 8.50
C ILE A 53 1.05 2.43 9.88
N ALA A 54 1.26 1.31 10.58
CA ALA A 54 1.90 1.31 11.89
C ALA A 54 3.32 1.89 11.85
N LYS A 55 4.13 1.50 10.84
CA LYS A 55 5.50 2.02 10.67
C LYS A 55 5.50 3.51 10.32
N CYS A 56 4.67 3.92 9.37
CA CYS A 56 4.54 5.33 8.97
C CYS A 56 4.02 6.20 10.12
N GLY A 57 3.14 5.66 10.96
CA GLY A 57 2.65 6.30 12.17
C GLY A 57 3.75 6.50 13.20
N HIS A 58 4.53 5.46 13.48
CA HIS A 58 5.69 5.53 14.37
C HIS A 58 6.74 6.53 13.89
N GLU A 59 6.95 6.64 12.57
CA GLU A 59 7.86 7.61 11.96
C GLU A 59 7.28 9.03 11.86
N GLY A 60 6.02 9.26 12.26
CA GLY A 60 5.36 10.56 12.17
C GLY A 60 5.06 11.01 10.74
N ARG A 61 5.00 10.09 9.78
CA ARG A 61 4.64 10.40 8.38
C ARG A 61 3.13 10.52 8.19
N ILE A 62 2.36 9.80 8.99
CA ILE A 62 0.90 9.81 8.98
C ILE A 62 0.34 9.97 10.39
N SER A 63 -0.80 10.63 10.51
CA SER A 63 -1.67 10.62 11.68
C SER A 63 -2.95 9.83 11.38
N GLY A 64 -3.70 9.45 12.43
CA GLY A 64 -4.94 8.66 12.26
C GLY A 64 -4.69 7.15 12.18
N THR A 65 -3.77 6.61 12.98
CA THR A 65 -3.32 5.21 12.87
C THR A 65 -4.27 4.20 13.48
N ASP A 66 -5.35 4.63 14.13
CA ASP A 66 -6.32 3.72 14.71
C ASP A 66 -7.43 3.36 13.71
N PRO A 67 -8.02 2.15 13.80
CA PRO A 67 -9.14 1.78 12.94
C PRO A 67 -10.31 2.74 13.14
N GLY A 68 -10.81 3.32 12.05
CA GLY A 68 -11.91 4.29 12.09
C GLY A 68 -11.47 5.75 12.22
N GLU A 69 -10.17 6.04 12.24
CA GLU A 69 -9.66 7.40 12.09
C GLU A 69 -9.31 7.70 10.63
N THR A 70 -9.37 8.99 10.26
CA THR A 70 -8.97 9.43 8.92
C THR A 70 -7.45 9.47 8.84
N LEU A 71 -6.87 8.67 7.93
CA LEU A 71 -5.44 8.71 7.66
C LEU A 71 -5.09 10.05 7.03
N GLN A 72 -4.13 10.77 7.63
CA GLN A 72 -3.68 12.07 7.14
C GLN A 72 -2.15 12.10 7.03
N LEU A 73 -1.65 12.53 5.88
CA LEU A 73 -0.22 12.66 5.61
C LEU A 73 0.33 13.95 6.25
N ALA A 74 1.30 13.80 7.16
CA ALA A 74 1.85 14.93 7.93
C ALA A 74 2.59 15.97 7.07
N ASN A 75 3.22 15.55 5.97
CA ASN A 75 4.03 16.39 5.09
C ASN A 75 3.41 16.55 3.68
N TRP A 76 2.08 16.62 3.59
CA TRP A 76 1.37 16.64 2.30
C TRP A 76 1.86 17.73 1.33
N SER A 77 2.07 18.95 1.82
CA SER A 77 2.51 20.09 1.01
C SER A 77 3.83 19.84 0.28
N ARG A 78 4.74 19.05 0.86
CA ARG A 78 6.02 18.71 0.23
C ARG A 78 5.83 17.79 -0.97
N TYR A 79 4.87 16.86 -0.89
CA TYR A 79 4.57 15.96 -2.00
C TYR A 79 3.94 16.69 -3.19
N GLN A 80 3.15 17.74 -2.92
CA GLN A 80 2.59 18.59 -3.98
C GLN A 80 3.66 19.45 -4.67
N SER A 81 4.67 19.91 -3.93
CA SER A 81 5.70 20.80 -4.50
C SER A 81 6.48 20.19 -5.67
N GLU A 82 6.70 18.87 -5.70
CA GLU A 82 7.36 18.22 -6.83
C GLU A 82 6.44 18.12 -8.05
N TYR A 83 5.14 17.91 -7.84
CA TYR A 83 4.14 17.97 -8.91
C TYR A 83 4.08 19.38 -9.52
N ASP A 84 3.99 20.40 -8.68
CA ASP A 84 3.97 21.81 -9.11
C ASP A 84 5.26 22.20 -9.83
N ARG A 85 6.42 21.71 -9.35
CA ARG A 85 7.71 21.89 -10.01
C ARG A 85 7.72 21.28 -11.41
N GLN A 86 7.14 20.09 -11.58
CA GLN A 86 7.06 19.44 -12.89
C GLN A 86 6.04 20.09 -13.82
N LYS A 87 4.97 20.70 -13.29
CA LYS A 87 3.90 21.32 -14.07
C LYS A 87 4.41 22.40 -15.02
N LYS A 88 5.38 23.22 -14.57
CA LYS A 88 6.03 24.23 -15.41
C LYS A 88 6.70 23.61 -16.65
N TYR A 89 7.46 22.54 -16.48
CA TYR A 89 8.13 21.86 -17.59
C TYR A 89 7.16 21.18 -18.56
N ARG A 90 5.96 20.81 -18.10
CA ARG A 90 4.90 20.25 -18.97
C ARG A 90 4.23 21.32 -19.84
N GLN A 91 4.11 22.55 -19.34
CA GLN A 91 3.56 23.68 -20.08
C GLN A 91 4.56 24.25 -21.08
N ASP A 92 5.84 24.28 -20.71
CA ASP A 92 6.93 24.78 -21.56
C ASP A 92 7.37 23.78 -22.63
N LYS A 93 6.76 22.59 -22.71
CA LYS A 93 6.99 21.68 -23.82
C LYS A 93 6.23 22.27 -25.01
N PRO A 94 6.89 22.96 -25.97
CA PRO A 94 6.21 23.46 -27.14
C PRO A 94 5.48 22.29 -27.76
N GLU A 95 4.20 22.51 -28.07
CA GLU A 95 3.35 21.61 -28.83
C GLU A 95 4.23 20.94 -29.87
N SER A 96 4.54 19.66 -29.65
CA SER A 96 5.51 18.97 -30.50
C SER A 96 5.03 19.19 -31.93
N PRO A 97 5.89 19.69 -32.84
CA PRO A 97 5.48 20.04 -34.19
C PRO A 97 4.64 18.90 -34.71
N ALA A 98 3.41 19.23 -35.14
CA ALA A 98 2.29 18.34 -35.44
C ALA A 98 2.77 16.94 -35.78
N PRO A 99 2.19 15.88 -35.16
CA PRO A 99 2.70 14.51 -35.26
C PRO A 99 3.14 14.27 -36.68
N ARG A 100 4.47 14.18 -36.90
CA ARG A 100 5.03 13.94 -38.24
C ARG A 100 4.19 12.80 -38.77
N SER A 101 3.39 13.08 -39.80
CA SER A 101 2.43 12.16 -40.39
C SER A 101 3.03 10.78 -40.27
N ALA A 102 2.43 9.92 -39.45
CA ALA A 102 2.99 8.63 -39.12
C ALA A 102 3.53 8.06 -40.43
N PRO A 103 4.83 7.70 -40.52
CA PRO A 103 5.39 7.21 -41.78
C PRO A 103 4.41 6.15 -42.27
N ALA A 104 3.94 6.31 -43.51
CA ALA A 104 2.89 5.48 -44.08
C ALA A 104 3.12 4.03 -43.63
N PRO A 105 2.08 3.35 -43.11
CA PRO A 105 2.24 2.01 -42.54
C PRO A 105 3.09 1.22 -43.53
N LYS A 106 4.29 0.81 -43.09
CA LYS A 106 5.14 -0.06 -43.92
C LYS A 106 4.20 -1.21 -44.34
N PRO A 107 4.16 -1.56 -45.64
CA PRO A 107 3.32 -2.68 -46.08
C PRO A 107 3.61 -3.83 -45.13
N GLU A 108 2.55 -4.35 -44.50
CA GLU A 108 2.68 -5.48 -43.59
C GLU A 108 3.47 -6.55 -44.34
N PRO A 109 4.63 -7.00 -43.82
CA PRO A 109 5.33 -8.10 -44.45
C PRO A 109 4.39 -9.30 -44.37
N GLU A 110 3.81 -9.65 -45.52
CA GLU A 110 2.98 -10.83 -45.71
C GLU A 110 3.62 -12.01 -44.97
N ASP A 111 2.94 -12.47 -43.91
CA ASP A 111 3.15 -13.72 -43.21
C ASP A 111 4.60 -14.20 -43.09
N ARG A 112 5.46 -13.37 -42.51
CA ARG A 112 6.50 -13.92 -41.63
C ARG A 112 5.89 -14.08 -40.25
N PHE A 113 5.07 -15.11 -40.12
CA PHE A 113 4.91 -15.84 -38.86
C PHE A 113 6.31 -16.21 -38.39
N PHE A 114 6.96 -15.30 -37.66
CA PHE A 114 7.95 -15.69 -36.70
C PHE A 114 7.18 -16.58 -35.74
N HIS A 115 7.37 -17.90 -35.89
CA HIS A 115 7.26 -18.82 -34.78
C HIS A 115 8.20 -18.29 -33.70
N ALA A 116 7.71 -17.33 -32.91
CA ALA A 116 8.23 -17.13 -31.58
C ALA A 116 8.07 -18.50 -30.93
N PRO A 117 9.17 -19.22 -30.61
CA PRO A 117 9.03 -20.45 -29.86
C PRO A 117 8.21 -20.07 -28.63
N ALA A 118 7.14 -20.81 -28.37
CA ALA A 118 6.30 -20.62 -27.19
C ALA A 118 7.25 -20.42 -26.00
N PHE A 119 7.35 -19.18 -25.53
CA PHE A 119 8.25 -18.84 -24.45
C PHE A 119 7.59 -19.48 -23.24
N ASP A 120 8.09 -20.66 -22.91
CA ASP A 120 7.65 -21.53 -21.84
C ASP A 120 7.97 -20.84 -20.50
N THR A 121 7.26 -19.76 -20.21
CA THR A 121 7.42 -18.95 -18.99
C THR A 121 6.95 -19.70 -17.76
N LEU A 122 6.18 -20.77 -17.93
CA LEU A 122 5.75 -21.65 -16.83
C LEU A 122 6.88 -22.58 -16.41
N SER A 123 7.69 -23.10 -17.34
CA SER A 123 8.77 -24.04 -17.02
C SER A 123 9.90 -23.44 -16.17
N ARG A 124 10.24 -22.15 -16.30
CA ARG A 124 11.29 -21.55 -15.45
C ARG A 124 10.83 -21.33 -14.00
N TRP A 125 9.57 -20.95 -13.80
CA TRP A 125 8.99 -20.80 -12.46
C TRP A 125 8.80 -22.17 -11.79
N GLU A 126 8.32 -23.17 -12.53
CA GLU A 126 8.20 -24.54 -12.02
C GLU A 126 9.56 -25.18 -11.72
N GLN A 127 10.60 -24.89 -12.51
CA GLN A 127 11.98 -25.32 -12.20
C GLN A 127 12.55 -24.65 -10.95
N LEU A 128 12.21 -23.39 -10.67
CA LEU A 128 12.61 -22.71 -9.43
C LEU A 128 11.88 -23.30 -8.20
N ILE A 129 10.59 -23.62 -8.35
CA ILE A 129 9.82 -24.35 -7.33
C ILE A 129 10.42 -25.73 -7.06
N ALA A 130 10.74 -26.48 -8.11
CA ALA A 130 11.29 -27.83 -8.02
C ALA A 130 12.71 -27.86 -7.43
N LYS A 131 13.53 -26.84 -7.68
CA LYS A 131 14.90 -26.73 -7.13
C LYS A 131 14.95 -26.36 -5.65
N LYS A 132 13.82 -25.98 -5.02
CA LYS A 132 13.79 -25.38 -3.67
C LYS A 132 14.74 -24.17 -3.51
N GLU A 133 15.19 -23.57 -4.61
CA GLU A 133 15.97 -22.33 -4.65
C GLU A 133 15.04 -21.11 -4.56
N TYR A 134 14.02 -21.18 -3.69
CA TYR A 134 13.44 -19.96 -3.19
C TYR A 134 14.39 -19.40 -2.14
N PRO A 135 14.75 -18.10 -2.20
CA PRO A 135 15.27 -17.42 -1.04
C PRO A 135 14.26 -17.63 0.10
N GLN A 136 14.61 -18.45 1.09
CA GLN A 136 13.79 -18.71 2.29
C GLN A 136 13.59 -17.43 3.14
N ASP A 137 14.16 -16.30 2.72
CA ASP A 137 14.18 -15.01 3.40
C ASP A 137 12.90 -14.17 3.19
N TYR A 138 11.85 -14.71 2.56
CA TYR A 138 10.53 -14.09 2.65
C TYR A 138 9.83 -14.47 3.97
N GLY A 139 10.41 -13.99 5.08
CA GLY A 139 9.69 -13.68 6.32
C GLY A 139 8.93 -14.81 7.00
N ALA A 140 9.38 -16.06 6.87
CA ALA A 140 8.94 -17.11 7.79
C ALA A 140 9.48 -16.75 9.18
N ARG A 141 8.56 -16.49 10.13
CA ARG A 141 8.95 -16.26 11.52
C ARG A 141 9.68 -17.48 12.05
N THR A 142 10.76 -17.26 12.79
CA THR A 142 11.39 -18.37 13.51
C THR A 142 10.39 -18.89 14.56
N PRO A 143 10.48 -20.17 14.97
CA PRO A 143 9.65 -20.69 16.06
C PRO A 143 9.74 -19.86 17.35
N GLU A 144 10.88 -19.20 17.57
CA GLU A 144 11.13 -18.29 18.70
C GLU A 144 10.33 -16.99 18.54
N GLU A 145 10.33 -16.37 17.35
CA GLU A 145 9.52 -15.19 17.05
C GLU A 145 8.01 -15.47 17.11
N ASP A 146 7.59 -16.69 16.75
CA ASP A 146 6.20 -17.13 16.90
C ASP A 146 5.82 -17.29 18.38
N GLN A 147 6.71 -17.83 19.21
CA GLN A 147 6.48 -17.88 20.67
C GLN A 147 6.40 -16.49 21.29
N GLU A 148 7.31 -15.59 20.92
CA GLU A 148 7.31 -14.20 21.40
C GLU A 148 6.04 -13.44 20.96
N TYR A 149 5.57 -13.68 19.74
CA TYR A 149 4.32 -13.10 19.27
C TYR A 149 3.10 -13.61 20.08
N LEU A 150 3.08 -14.89 20.44
CA LEU A 150 2.01 -15.48 21.23
C LEU A 150 2.00 -14.94 22.68
N THR A 151 3.17 -14.72 23.29
CA THR A 151 3.26 -14.11 24.62
C THR A 151 2.78 -12.66 24.61
N LEU A 152 3.20 -11.86 23.61
CA LEU A 152 2.73 -10.48 23.41
C LEU A 152 1.21 -10.40 23.22
N GLN A 153 0.61 -11.33 22.47
CA GLN A 153 -0.83 -11.42 22.31
C GLN A 153 -1.54 -11.72 23.65
N ALA A 154 -0.99 -12.64 24.44
CA ALA A 154 -1.54 -13.00 25.75
C ALA A 154 -1.48 -11.82 26.74
N GLU A 155 -0.37 -11.08 26.77
CA GLU A 155 -0.19 -9.90 27.63
C GLU A 155 -1.17 -8.79 27.27
N ARG A 156 -1.33 -8.47 25.97
CA ARG A 156 -2.30 -7.45 25.52
C ARG A 156 -3.74 -7.82 25.90
N LYS A 157 -4.09 -9.11 25.78
CA LYS A 157 -5.40 -9.61 26.19
C LYS A 157 -5.61 -9.49 27.70
N ALA A 158 -4.59 -9.79 28.50
CA ALA A 158 -4.64 -9.63 29.95
C ALA A 158 -4.76 -8.15 30.37
N GLN A 159 -4.01 -7.25 29.74
CA GLN A 159 -4.09 -5.80 29.98
C GLN A 159 -5.48 -5.23 29.62
N SER A 160 -6.03 -5.64 28.48
CA SER A 160 -7.38 -5.25 28.05
C SER A 160 -8.45 -5.76 29.03
N ALA A 161 -8.35 -7.02 29.47
CA ALA A 161 -9.28 -7.59 30.46
C ALA A 161 -9.18 -6.86 31.82
N ALA A 162 -7.98 -6.51 32.26
CA ALA A 162 -7.77 -5.74 33.49
C ALA A 162 -8.35 -4.31 33.40
N LEU A 163 -8.18 -3.65 32.26
CA LEU A 163 -8.79 -2.34 31.99
C LEU A 163 -10.32 -2.43 32.04
N LEU A 164 -10.92 -3.44 31.40
CA LEU A 164 -12.36 -3.67 31.42
C LEU A 164 -12.87 -3.96 32.84
N ALA A 165 -12.16 -4.77 33.62
CA ALA A 165 -12.50 -5.03 35.02
C ALA A 165 -12.45 -3.76 35.88
N LYS A 166 -11.44 -2.90 35.65
CA LYS A 166 -11.33 -1.59 36.32
C LYS A 166 -12.48 -0.66 35.95
N LEU A 167 -12.83 -0.55 34.66
CA LEU A 167 -13.97 0.25 34.20
C LEU A 167 -15.32 -0.26 34.76
N LYS A 168 -15.45 -1.59 34.91
CA LYS A 168 -16.62 -2.21 35.55
C LYS A 168 -16.73 -1.86 37.03
N ALA A 169 -15.62 -1.93 37.77
CA ALA A 169 -15.57 -1.59 39.19
C ALA A 169 -15.85 -0.09 39.43
N GLU A 170 -15.43 0.78 38.52
CA GLU A 170 -15.70 2.22 38.57
C GLU A 170 -17.13 2.60 38.15
N GLY A 171 -17.97 1.65 37.71
CA GLY A 171 -19.32 1.94 37.21
C GLY A 171 -19.35 2.78 35.93
N LYS A 172 -18.22 2.88 35.22
CA LYS A 172 -18.05 3.70 34.00
C LYS A 172 -18.28 2.92 32.70
N LEU A 173 -18.71 1.66 32.78
CA LEU A 173 -19.08 0.93 31.56
C LEU A 173 -20.31 1.63 30.94
N PRO A 174 -20.24 2.04 29.66
CA PRO A 174 -21.40 2.58 28.98
C PRO A 174 -22.48 1.52 29.01
N GLY A 175 -23.55 1.78 29.73
CA GLY A 175 -24.72 0.92 29.77
C GLY A 175 -25.27 0.83 28.36
N ILE A 176 -24.98 -0.28 27.67
CA ILE A 176 -25.75 -0.72 26.51
C ILE A 176 -27.12 -1.07 27.09
N LYS A 177 -28.04 -0.09 27.03
CA LYS A 177 -29.46 -0.31 27.29
C LYS A 177 -30.10 -1.06 26.13
#